data_AF-A0A318TPH3-F1
#
_entry.id   AF-A0A318TPH3-F1
#
_cell.length_a   1.000
_cell.length_b   1.000
_cell.length_c   1.000
_cell.angle_alpha   90.00
_cell.angle_beta   90.00
_cell.angle_gamma   90.00
#
_symmetry.space_group_name_H-M   'P 1'
#
loop_
_entity.id
_entity.type
_entity.pdbx_description
1 polymer ?
#
loop_
_entity_poly.entity_id
_entity_poly.type
_entity_poly.pdbx_seq_one_letter_code
_entity_poly.pdbx_strand_id
1 'polypeptide(L)'
;MKRKTCNLITLSGFVIACILLFKKRKSKQGQTLFVSSGIEIEYPVIDIEKNEVTAYITYNEKLYMRVQYNVKTHEIKVNGSVETIKLNPLIINKLKLNDAEYIEMIKMNAEYLIESEKRNSRSLVK
;
A
#
# COMPACT_ATOMS: atom_id res chain seq x y z
N MET A 1 5.90 -20.93 76.65
CA MET A 1 6.76 -20.28 75.63
C MET A 1 5.92 -19.86 74.43
N LYS A 2 5.64 -18.56 74.27
CA LYS A 2 4.89 -18.03 73.12
C LYS A 2 5.74 -18.15 71.86
N ARG A 3 5.39 -19.09 70.98
CA ARG A 3 6.08 -19.35 69.70
C ARG A 3 5.80 -18.22 68.71
N LYS A 4 6.87 -17.68 68.14
CA LYS A 4 6.90 -16.64 67.11
C LYS A 4 6.25 -17.15 65.81
N THR A 5 4.93 -17.06 65.68
CA THR A 5 4.21 -17.45 64.45
C THR A 5 3.84 -16.27 63.55
N CYS A 6 4.10 -15.02 63.97
CA CYS A 6 3.65 -13.83 63.23
C CYS A 6 4.41 -13.48 61.94
N ASN A 7 5.61 -14.03 61.71
CA ASN A 7 6.46 -13.55 60.60
C ASN A 7 6.38 -14.41 59.33
N LEU A 8 5.86 -15.65 59.39
CA LEU A 8 5.87 -16.55 58.23
C LEU A 8 4.66 -16.33 57.30
N ILE A 9 3.49 -16.02 57.88
CA ILE A 9 2.23 -15.81 57.15
C ILE A 9 2.22 -14.45 56.44
N THR A 10 2.81 -13.44 57.07
CA THR A 10 2.97 -12.10 56.48
C THR A 10 3.96 -12.09 55.33
N LEU A 11 5.06 -12.86 55.45
CA LEU A 11 6.05 -12.99 54.38
C LEU A 11 5.49 -13.74 53.16
N SER A 12 4.74 -14.82 53.37
CA SER A 12 4.15 -15.58 52.26
C SER A 12 3.08 -14.78 51.50
N GLY A 13 2.26 -14.00 52.21
CA GLY A 13 1.30 -13.08 51.60
C GLY A 13 1.97 -11.99 50.75
N PHE A 14 3.08 -11.43 51.23
CA PHE A 14 3.83 -10.41 50.50
C PHE A 14 4.46 -10.96 49.21
N VAL A 15 4.99 -12.18 49.25
CA VAL A 15 5.56 -12.85 48.06
C VAL A 15 4.48 -13.10 47.00
N ILE A 16 3.30 -13.57 47.39
CA ILE A 16 2.17 -13.81 46.47
C ILE A 16 1.69 -12.49 45.86
N ALA A 17 1.57 -11.43 46.67
CA ALA A 17 1.17 -10.10 46.21
C ALA A 17 2.21 -9.51 45.23
N CYS A 18 3.51 -9.65 45.51
CA CYS A 18 4.57 -9.24 44.59
C CYS A 18 4.50 -10.02 43.27
N ILE A 19 4.34 -11.35 43.29
CA ILE A 19 4.23 -12.15 42.07
C ILE A 19 3.04 -11.71 41.20
N LEU A 20 1.89 -11.39 41.82
CA LEU A 20 0.71 -10.90 41.09
C LEU A 20 0.90 -9.49 40.53
N LEU A 21 1.56 -8.60 41.28
CA LEU A 21 1.84 -7.22 40.83
C LEU A 21 2.90 -7.17 39.71
N PHE A 22 3.86 -8.10 39.70
CA PHE A 22 4.90 -8.17 38.66
C PHE A 22 4.51 -9.00 37.43
N LYS A 23 3.29 -9.55 37.37
CA LYS A 23 2.77 -10.24 36.19
C LYS A 23 2.42 -9.23 35.10
N LYS A 24 3.46 -8.65 34.46
CA LYS A 24 3.34 -7.75 33.29
C LYS A 24 2.47 -8.44 32.23
N ARG A 25 1.31 -7.85 31.93
CA ARG A 25 0.51 -8.25 30.77
C ARG A 25 1.37 -8.01 29.54
N LYS A 26 1.72 -9.07 28.80
CA LYS A 26 2.41 -8.92 27.51
C LYS A 26 1.53 -8.04 26.62
N SER A 27 2.04 -6.88 26.21
CA SER A 27 1.32 -6.04 25.25
C SER A 27 1.22 -6.84 23.94
N LYS A 28 0.03 -6.90 23.35
CA LYS A 28 -0.14 -7.45 22.00
C LYS A 28 0.39 -6.40 21.03
N GLN A 29 1.70 -6.35 20.84
CA GLN A 29 2.28 -5.60 19.72
C GLN A 29 1.77 -6.25 18.43
N GLY A 30 0.86 -5.58 17.73
CA GLY A 30 0.45 -5.97 16.40
C GLY A 30 1.61 -5.74 15.44
N GLN A 31 1.86 -6.71 14.55
CA GLN A 31 2.80 -6.53 13.45
C GLN A 31 1.98 -6.21 12.20
N THR A 32 2.35 -5.15 11.50
CA THR A 32 1.81 -4.81 10.18
C THR A 32 2.76 -5.33 9.13
N LEU A 33 2.25 -6.17 8.21
CA LEU A 33 3.01 -6.67 7.07
C LEU A 33 2.52 -5.96 5.81
N PHE A 34 3.45 -5.43 5.02
CA PHE A 34 3.18 -4.93 3.68
C PHE A 34 3.43 -6.07 2.69
N VAL A 35 2.40 -6.44 1.94
CA VAL A 35 2.48 -7.46 0.89
C VAL A 35 2.17 -6.76 -0.42
N SER A 36 3.08 -6.85 -1.38
CA SER A 36 2.85 -6.31 -2.72
C SER A 36 1.69 -7.06 -3.39
N SER A 37 0.84 -6.33 -4.10
CA SER A 37 -0.19 -6.93 -4.97
C SER A 37 0.42 -7.65 -6.17
N GLY A 38 1.68 -7.32 -6.53
CA GLY A 38 2.34 -7.76 -7.77
C GLY A 38 1.82 -7.05 -9.02
N ILE A 39 0.97 -6.04 -8.86
CA ILE A 39 0.48 -5.20 -9.96
C ILE A 39 1.46 -4.06 -10.16
N GLU A 40 1.92 -3.91 -11.39
CA GLU A 40 2.86 -2.89 -11.80
C GLU A 40 2.19 -1.93 -12.78
N ILE A 41 2.54 -0.66 -12.69
CA ILE A 41 2.03 0.40 -13.57
C ILE A 41 3.22 1.14 -14.14
N GLU A 42 3.33 1.09 -15.47
CA GLU A 42 4.41 1.73 -16.21
C GLU A 42 3.86 2.80 -17.12
N TYR A 43 4.65 3.86 -17.36
CA TYR A 43 4.30 4.98 -18.24
C TYR A 43 5.30 5.06 -19.40
N PRO A 44 5.31 4.07 -20.32
CA PRO A 44 6.34 3.97 -21.35
C PRO A 44 6.31 5.09 -22.39
N VAL A 45 5.18 5.78 -22.56
CA VAL A 45 5.02 6.85 -23.57
C VAL A 45 4.39 8.07 -22.94
N ILE A 46 5.14 9.18 -22.97
CA ILE A 46 4.71 10.51 -22.55
C ILE A 46 4.95 11.44 -23.75
N ASP A 47 3.89 11.78 -24.48
CA ASP A 47 3.93 12.67 -25.62
C ASP A 47 3.55 14.09 -25.18
N ILE A 48 4.57 14.93 -24.99
CA ILE A 48 4.43 16.31 -24.50
C ILE A 48 3.69 17.19 -25.53
N GLU A 49 3.93 16.96 -26.82
CA GLU A 49 3.33 17.74 -27.91
C GLU A 49 1.82 17.47 -28.00
N LYS A 50 1.43 16.19 -27.96
CA LYS A 50 0.02 15.77 -27.97
C LYS A 50 -0.66 15.85 -26.61
N ASN A 51 0.09 16.14 -25.54
CA ASN A 51 -0.37 16.11 -24.14
C ASN A 51 -1.01 14.77 -23.78
N GLU A 52 -0.36 13.68 -24.18
CA GLU A 52 -0.89 12.34 -24.04
C GLU A 52 0.08 11.44 -23.26
N VAL A 53 -0.49 10.62 -22.39
CA VAL A 53 0.25 9.61 -21.63
C VAL A 53 -0.36 8.24 -21.88
N THR A 54 0.48 7.26 -22.21
CA THR A 54 0.10 5.85 -22.25
C THR A 54 0.67 5.14 -21.04
N ALA A 55 -0.21 4.50 -20.28
CA ALA A 55 0.12 3.67 -19.14
C ALA A 55 -0.22 2.20 -19.40
N TYR A 56 0.65 1.30 -18.95
CA TYR A 56 0.46 -0.16 -18.97
C TYR A 56 0.32 -0.68 -17.55
N ILE A 57 -0.68 -1.53 -17.32
CA ILE A 57 -0.88 -2.23 -16.07
C ILE A 57 -0.59 -3.71 -16.30
N THR A 58 0.44 -4.20 -15.64
CA THR A 58 0.95 -5.56 -15.76
C THR A 58 0.79 -6.32 -14.44
N TYR A 59 0.62 -7.64 -14.54
CA TYR A 59 0.62 -8.55 -13.40
C TYR A 59 1.30 -9.86 -13.82
N ASN A 60 2.31 -10.30 -13.08
CA ASN A 60 3.17 -11.44 -13.45
C ASN A 60 3.63 -11.34 -14.92
N GLU A 61 4.22 -10.18 -15.28
CA GLU A 61 4.76 -9.89 -16.62
C GLU A 61 3.73 -9.88 -17.77
N LYS A 62 2.45 -10.08 -17.47
CA LYS A 62 1.37 -10.06 -18.47
C LYS A 62 0.67 -8.70 -18.45
N LEU A 63 0.45 -8.13 -19.64
CA LEU A 63 -0.35 -6.93 -19.82
C LEU A 63 -1.85 -7.24 -19.63
N TYR A 64 -2.50 -6.52 -18.72
CA TYR A 64 -3.94 -6.65 -18.45
C TYR A 64 -4.72 -5.44 -18.92
N MET A 65 -4.14 -4.26 -18.81
CA MET A 65 -4.83 -3.02 -19.14
C MET A 65 -3.86 -1.99 -19.68
N ARG A 66 -4.25 -1.34 -20.78
CA ARG A 66 -3.59 -0.19 -21.37
C ARG A 66 -4.53 0.99 -21.29
N VAL A 67 -4.07 2.08 -20.71
CA VAL A 67 -4.80 3.34 -20.61
C VAL A 67 -4.03 4.40 -21.37
N GLN A 68 -4.67 5.02 -22.34
CA GLN A 68 -4.15 6.20 -23.03
C GLN A 68 -5.02 7.38 -22.64
N TYR A 69 -4.41 8.38 -22.03
CA TYR A 69 -5.11 9.56 -21.53
C TYR A 69 -4.52 10.83 -22.13
N ASN A 70 -5.39 11.64 -22.74
CA ASN A 70 -5.03 12.96 -23.21
C ASN A 70 -5.41 14.01 -22.16
N VAL A 71 -4.41 14.65 -21.57
CA VAL A 71 -4.59 15.64 -20.49
C VAL A 71 -5.31 16.89 -21.01
N LYS A 72 -5.16 17.24 -22.29
CA LYS A 72 -5.77 18.44 -22.87
C LYS A 72 -7.25 18.23 -23.20
N THR A 73 -7.59 17.14 -23.88
CA THR A 73 -8.97 16.86 -24.31
C THR A 73 -9.77 16.09 -23.28
N HIS A 74 -9.12 15.56 -22.23
CA HIS A 74 -9.69 14.67 -21.23
C HIS A 74 -10.22 13.35 -21.82
N GLU A 75 -9.84 13.02 -23.05
CA GLU A 75 -10.19 11.77 -23.70
C GLU A 75 -9.39 10.61 -23.10
N ILE A 76 -10.07 9.48 -22.90
CA ILE A 76 -9.48 8.25 -22.36
C ILE A 76 -9.80 7.12 -23.32
N LYS A 77 -8.76 6.35 -23.67
CA LYS A 77 -8.90 5.10 -24.40
C LYS A 77 -8.37 3.98 -23.51
N VAL A 78 -9.23 3.03 -23.19
CA VAL A 78 -8.92 1.89 -22.34
C VAL A 78 -9.03 0.62 -23.15
N ASN A 79 -7.97 -0.19 -23.12
CA ASN A 79 -7.97 -1.53 -23.68
C ASN A 79 -7.62 -2.54 -22.57
N GLY A 80 -8.48 -3.53 -22.37
CA GLY A 80 -8.31 -4.53 -21.30
C GLY A 80 -8.97 -4.11 -19.99
N SER A 81 -8.68 -4.85 -18.91
CA SER A 81 -9.31 -4.67 -17.60
C SER A 81 -8.48 -5.35 -16.51
N VAL A 82 -8.25 -4.66 -15.40
CA VAL A 82 -7.57 -5.19 -14.21
C VAL A 82 -8.47 -6.12 -13.39
N GLU A 83 -9.79 -6.00 -13.54
CA GLU A 83 -10.76 -6.89 -12.86
C GLU A 83 -10.61 -8.35 -13.29
N THR A 84 -10.01 -8.59 -14.46
CA THR A 84 -9.72 -9.94 -14.97
C THR A 84 -8.50 -10.60 -14.32
N ILE A 85 -7.73 -9.87 -13.52
CA ILE A 85 -6.56 -10.40 -12.82
C ILE A 85 -7.02 -11.36 -11.72
N LYS A 86 -6.55 -12.61 -11.82
CA LYS A 86 -6.71 -13.61 -10.76
C LYS A 86 -5.56 -13.46 -9.77
N LEU A 87 -5.81 -12.66 -8.73
CA LEU A 87 -4.85 -12.46 -7.64
C LEU A 87 -4.54 -13.76 -6.90
N ASN A 88 -3.43 -13.79 -6.18
CA ASN A 88 -3.08 -14.90 -5.29
C ASN A 88 -4.18 -15.08 -4.21
N PRO A 89 -4.66 -16.30 -3.92
CA PRO A 89 -5.68 -16.59 -2.89
C PRO A 89 -5.44 -15.93 -1.53
N LEU A 90 -4.20 -15.69 -1.15
CA LEU A 90 -3.85 -15.00 0.11
C LEU A 90 -4.25 -13.51 0.11
N ILE A 91 -4.45 -12.91 -1.07
CA ILE A 91 -4.71 -11.49 -1.31
C ILE A 91 -6.15 -11.26 -1.84
N ILE A 92 -6.73 -12.22 -2.57
CA ILE A 92 -8.07 -12.11 -3.21
C ILE A 92 -9.14 -11.56 -2.26
N ASN A 93 -9.19 -12.05 -1.02
CA ASN A 93 -10.25 -11.68 -0.08
C ASN A 93 -10.11 -10.27 0.50
N LYS A 94 -9.01 -9.56 0.19
CA LYS A 94 -8.69 -8.24 0.76
C LYS A 94 -8.57 -7.14 -0.29
N LEU A 95 -8.34 -7.48 -1.55
CA LEU A 95 -8.10 -6.52 -2.62
C LEU A 95 -9.09 -6.75 -3.75
N LYS A 96 -10.11 -5.91 -3.86
CA LYS A 96 -10.99 -5.87 -5.01
C LYS A 96 -10.38 -4.94 -6.04
N LEU A 97 -10.05 -5.46 -7.21
CA LEU A 97 -9.57 -4.65 -8.32
C LEU A 97 -10.76 -4.00 -9.01
N ASN A 98 -10.59 -2.74 -9.40
CA ASN A 98 -11.62 -1.92 -10.01
C ASN A 98 -10.98 -1.07 -11.10
N ASP A 99 -11.44 -1.21 -12.33
CA ASP A 99 -10.84 -0.49 -13.47
C ASP A 99 -10.88 1.03 -13.26
N ALA A 100 -11.96 1.55 -12.67
CA ALA A 100 -12.15 2.99 -12.47
C ALA A 100 -11.07 3.60 -11.56
N GLU A 101 -10.70 2.91 -10.48
CA GLU A 101 -9.69 3.38 -9.52
C GLU A 101 -8.31 3.49 -10.17
N TYR A 102 -7.94 2.50 -10.98
CA TYR A 102 -6.66 2.52 -11.71
C TYR A 102 -6.65 3.59 -12.81
N ILE A 103 -7.76 3.78 -13.53
CA ILE A 103 -7.91 4.85 -14.52
C ILE A 103 -7.75 6.22 -13.86
N GLU A 104 -8.40 6.43 -12.71
CA GLU A 104 -8.32 7.70 -11.98
C GLU A 104 -6.90 8.00 -11.51
N MET A 105 -6.21 7.02 -10.93
CA MET A 105 -4.80 7.14 -10.56
C MET A 105 -3.91 7.47 -11.76
N ILE A 106 -4.16 6.85 -12.92
CA ILE A 106 -3.42 7.13 -14.16
C ILE A 106 -3.65 8.57 -14.64
N LYS A 107 -4.88 9.09 -14.55
CA LYS A 107 -5.17 10.49 -14.90
C LYS A 107 -4.38 11.46 -14.03
N MET A 108 -4.41 11.27 -12.72
CA MET A 108 -3.68 12.12 -11.77
C MET A 108 -2.18 12.11 -12.06
N ASN A 109 -1.61 10.93 -12.31
CA ASN A 109 -0.19 10.81 -12.62
C ASN A 109 0.16 11.41 -13.99
N ALA A 110 -0.71 11.29 -14.99
CA ALA A 110 -0.48 11.83 -16.32
C ALA A 110 -0.37 13.37 -16.32
N GLU A 111 -1.21 14.06 -15.54
CA GLU A 111 -1.11 15.51 -15.36
C GLU A 111 0.26 15.90 -14.81
N TYR A 112 0.70 15.22 -13.75
CA TYR A 112 2.00 15.45 -13.13
C TYR A 112 3.16 15.17 -14.09
N LEU A 113 3.12 14.04 -14.81
CA LEU A 113 4.17 13.63 -15.75
C LEU A 113 4.33 14.63 -16.89
N ILE A 114 3.23 15.13 -17.47
CA ILE A 114 3.30 16.14 -18.53
C ILE A 114 3.87 17.46 -17.98
N GLU A 115 3.48 17.86 -16.77
CA GLU A 115 4.02 19.09 -16.16
C GLU A 115 5.51 18.97 -15.84
N SER A 116 5.95 17.85 -15.27
CA SER A 116 7.34 17.60 -14.92
C SER A 116 8.24 17.55 -16.16
N GLU A 117 7.81 16.89 -17.23
CA GLU A 117 8.54 16.84 -18.50
C GLU A 117 8.63 18.20 -19.19
N LYS A 118 7.55 19.01 -19.15
CA LYS A 118 7.60 20.40 -19.63
C LYS A 118 8.56 21.27 -18.82
N ARG A 119 8.71 20.99 -17.53
CA ARG A 119 9.65 21.73 -16.66
C ARG A 119 11.09 21.33 -16.95
N ASN A 120 11.35 20.04 -17.12
CA ASN A 120 12.67 19.50 -17.43
C ASN A 120 13.15 19.91 -18.83
N SER A 121 12.28 19.89 -19.84
CA SER A 121 12.64 20.38 -21.18
C SER A 121 13.04 21.86 -21.19
N ARG A 122 12.47 22.69 -20.32
CA ARG A 122 12.85 24.11 -20.19
C ARG A 122 14.17 24.34 -19.47
N SER A 123 14.60 23.45 -18.57
CA SER A 123 15.87 23.61 -17.86
C SER A 123 17.09 23.24 -18.71
N LEU A 124 16.91 22.51 -19.81
CA LEU A 124 17.98 22.13 -20.74
C LEU A 124 18.26 23.17 -21.86
N VAL A 125 17.47 24.25 -21.93
CA VAL A 125 17.59 25.31 -22.97
C VAL A 125 18.25 26.58 -22.42
N LYS A 126 18.95 26.49 -21.29
CA LYS A 126 19.61 27.62 -20.62
C LYS A 126 21.12 27.41 -20.56
#